data_AF-A0A7U9X3S2-F1
#
_entry.id   AF-A0A7U9X3S2-F1
#
_cell.length_a   1.000
_cell.length_b   1.000
_cell.length_c   1.000
_cell.angle_alpha   90.00
_cell.angle_beta   90.00
_cell.angle_gamma   90.00
#
_symmetry.space_group_name_H-M   'P 1'
#
loop_
_entity.id
_entity.type
_entity.pdbx_description
1 polymer ?
#
loop_
_entity_poly.entity_id
_entity_poly.type
_entity_poly.pdbx_seq_one_letter_code
_entity_poly.pdbx_strand_id
1 'polypeptide(L)'
;MPKYTELPTFREQSFITEADGDMLHREARALAIRRIEESARTVEDFENVLYWWDKLDENRERRERDHEIGRSTVPLEWGADELHLFDRPSYDMVLRRLLLAGDFLDFIFDSPETIHELVTDADLSEILKELKPHLKNMLYYLFLRDDSATEYAESIGQTDRNIRGIRETALKKIRKLYGAVLAYRKENSLPLTLDEKHFLENGVRKKKESKRLDR
;
A
#
# COMPACT_ATOMS: atom_id res chain seq x y z
N MET A 1 -9.68 24.97 -15.13
CA MET A 1 -10.07 26.41 -15.15
C MET A 1 -9.80 27.02 -13.78
N PRO A 2 -9.44 28.31 -13.68
CA PRO A 2 -9.34 29.00 -12.41
C PRO A 2 -10.68 28.93 -11.66
N LYS A 3 -10.66 28.79 -10.33
CA LYS A 3 -11.90 28.81 -9.54
C LYS A 3 -12.48 30.23 -9.57
N TYR A 4 -13.80 30.35 -9.76
CA TYR A 4 -14.56 31.60 -9.66
C TYR A 4 -14.27 32.67 -10.72
N THR A 5 -14.03 32.27 -11.96
CA THR A 5 -13.83 33.16 -13.12
C THR A 5 -15.01 34.09 -13.43
N GLU A 6 -16.18 33.77 -12.90
CA GLU A 6 -17.45 34.49 -13.08
C GLU A 6 -17.68 35.62 -12.06
N LEU A 7 -16.89 35.68 -10.98
CA LEU A 7 -17.03 36.77 -10.00
C LEU A 7 -16.72 38.16 -10.57
N PRO A 8 -15.70 38.35 -11.44
CA PRO A 8 -15.51 39.62 -12.14
C PRO A 8 -16.73 40.04 -12.95
N THR A 9 -17.34 39.11 -13.70
CA THR A 9 -18.54 39.39 -14.50
C THR A 9 -19.75 39.78 -13.63
N PHE A 10 -19.91 39.16 -12.46
CA PHE A 10 -20.96 39.55 -11.51
C PHE A 10 -20.72 40.92 -10.86
N ARG A 11 -19.45 41.34 -10.70
CA ARG A 11 -19.11 42.69 -10.21
C ARG A 11 -19.38 43.74 -11.27
N GLU A 12 -19.02 43.48 -12.53
CA GLU A 12 -19.31 44.38 -13.66
C GLU A 12 -20.81 44.59 -13.85
N GLN A 13 -21.62 43.55 -13.64
CA GLN A 13 -23.07 43.61 -13.70
C GLN A 13 -23.74 44.09 -12.40
N SER A 14 -22.96 44.57 -11.42
CA SER A 14 -23.45 45.09 -10.12
C SER A 14 -24.24 44.09 -9.26
N PHE A 15 -24.12 42.79 -9.52
CA PHE A 15 -24.74 41.73 -8.70
C PHE A 15 -23.94 41.43 -7.43
N ILE A 16 -22.67 41.81 -7.38
CA ILE A 16 -21.80 41.77 -6.21
C ILE A 16 -21.24 43.17 -5.97
N THR A 17 -21.46 43.71 -4.78
CA THR A 17 -21.05 45.07 -4.40
C THR A 17 -19.87 45.06 -3.44
N GLU A 18 -19.22 46.21 -3.22
CA GLU A 18 -18.13 46.34 -2.23
C GLU A 18 -18.58 45.99 -0.80
N ALA A 19 -19.86 46.20 -0.48
CA ALA A 19 -20.45 45.83 0.80
C ALA A 19 -20.54 44.30 1.02
N ASP A 20 -20.50 43.51 -0.06
CA ASP A 20 -20.47 42.04 -0.01
C ASP A 20 -19.02 41.50 0.08
N GLY A 21 -18.03 42.38 0.29
CA GLY A 21 -16.60 42.10 0.22
C GLY A 21 -16.07 41.07 1.23
N ASP A 22 -16.77 40.90 2.36
CA ASP A 22 -16.39 39.95 3.42
C ASP A 22 -16.89 38.52 3.18
N MET A 23 -17.70 38.28 2.13
CA MET A 23 -18.28 36.96 1.86
C MET A 23 -17.27 35.98 1.25
N LEU A 24 -17.40 34.69 1.58
CA LEU A 24 -16.69 33.65 0.85
C LEU A 24 -17.12 33.65 -0.63
N HIS A 25 -16.20 33.35 -1.54
CA HIS A 25 -16.48 33.34 -2.98
C HIS A 25 -17.69 32.46 -3.39
N ARG A 26 -17.95 31.36 -2.66
CA ARG A 26 -19.13 30.52 -2.86
C ARG A 26 -20.45 31.22 -2.48
N GLU A 27 -20.41 32.01 -1.42
CA GLU A 27 -21.57 32.74 -0.88
C GLU A 27 -21.87 33.95 -1.76
N ALA A 28 -20.83 34.69 -2.17
CA ALA A 28 -20.96 35.78 -3.14
C ALA A 28 -21.55 35.30 -4.48
N ARG A 29 -21.13 34.12 -4.96
CA ARG A 29 -21.70 33.50 -6.17
C ARG A 29 -23.17 33.13 -5.99
N ALA A 30 -23.53 32.46 -4.90
CA ALA A 30 -24.92 32.08 -4.61
C ALA A 30 -25.83 33.31 -4.49
N LEU A 31 -25.34 34.36 -3.85
CA LEU A 31 -26.04 35.64 -3.71
C LEU A 31 -26.24 36.33 -5.07
N ALA A 32 -25.21 36.34 -5.92
CA ALA A 32 -25.31 36.93 -7.26
C ALA A 32 -26.36 36.22 -8.12
N ILE A 33 -26.36 34.87 -8.13
CA ILE A 33 -27.36 34.07 -8.86
C ILE A 33 -28.77 34.37 -8.35
N ARG A 34 -28.94 34.42 -7.03
CA ARG A 34 -30.22 34.75 -6.41
C ARG A 34 -30.69 36.16 -6.77
N ARG A 35 -29.79 37.14 -6.82
CA ARG A 35 -30.12 38.52 -7.26
C ARG A 35 -30.51 38.55 -8.74
N ILE A 36 -29.84 37.77 -9.60
CA ILE A 36 -30.19 37.64 -11.02
C ILE A 36 -31.63 37.09 -11.16
N GLU A 37 -31.98 36.04 -10.43
CA GLU A 37 -33.34 35.47 -10.38
C GLU A 37 -34.37 36.48 -9.85
N GLU A 38 -34.08 37.12 -8.72
CA GLU A 38 -34.99 38.09 -8.09
C GLU A 38 -35.19 39.34 -8.94
N SER A 39 -34.22 39.70 -9.79
CA SER A 39 -34.26 40.86 -10.68
C SER A 39 -34.90 40.59 -12.04
N ALA A 40 -35.10 39.33 -12.42
CA ALA A 40 -35.62 38.97 -13.74
C ALA A 40 -37.08 39.44 -13.95
N ARG A 41 -37.32 40.25 -14.98
CA ARG A 41 -38.67 40.78 -15.31
C ARG A 41 -39.03 40.66 -16.78
N THR A 42 -38.07 40.45 -17.66
CA THR A 42 -38.23 40.33 -19.11
C THR A 42 -37.82 38.94 -19.61
N VAL A 43 -38.19 38.60 -20.85
CA VAL A 43 -37.80 37.34 -21.48
C VAL A 43 -36.27 37.22 -21.56
N GLU A 44 -35.58 38.31 -21.90
CA GLU A 44 -34.11 38.37 -21.95
C GLU A 44 -33.47 38.11 -20.57
N ASP A 45 -34.09 38.61 -19.50
CA ASP A 45 -33.59 38.33 -18.14
C ASP A 45 -33.72 36.85 -17.78
N PHE A 46 -34.83 36.20 -18.18
CA PHE A 46 -35.03 34.77 -17.95
C PHE A 46 -34.06 33.91 -18.77
N GLU A 47 -33.73 34.32 -20.00
CA GLU A 47 -32.68 33.65 -20.79
C GLU A 47 -31.31 33.75 -20.11
N ASN A 48 -30.99 34.90 -19.50
CA ASN A 48 -29.76 35.08 -18.73
C ASN A 48 -29.76 34.21 -17.46
N VAL A 49 -30.89 34.09 -16.76
CA VAL A 49 -31.04 33.16 -15.62
C VAL A 49 -30.74 31.73 -16.07
N LEU A 50 -31.38 31.26 -17.15
CA LEU A 50 -31.17 29.91 -17.69
C LEU A 50 -29.71 29.65 -18.05
N TYR A 51 -29.05 30.60 -18.73
CA TYR A 51 -27.63 30.48 -19.05
C TYR A 51 -26.73 30.25 -17.82
N TRP A 52 -26.99 30.96 -16.71
CA TRP A 52 -26.22 30.75 -15.48
C TRP A 52 -26.52 29.43 -14.79
N TRP A 53 -27.77 28.96 -14.86
CA TRP A 53 -28.18 27.65 -14.35
C TRP A 53 -27.57 26.51 -15.14
N ASP A 54 -27.62 26.56 -16.48
CA ASP A 54 -26.99 25.56 -17.34
C ASP A 54 -25.49 25.48 -17.08
N LYS A 55 -24.82 26.63 -16.93
CA LYS A 55 -23.40 26.70 -16.60
C LYS A 55 -23.07 26.16 -15.20
N LEU A 56 -23.98 26.29 -14.24
CA LEU A 56 -23.84 25.68 -12.91
C LEU A 56 -24.01 24.18 -12.97
N ASP A 57 -24.97 23.72 -13.77
CA ASP A 57 -25.28 22.31 -13.93
C ASP A 57 -24.17 21.58 -14.70
N GLU A 58 -23.65 22.14 -15.79
CA GLU A 58 -22.44 21.63 -16.47
C GLU A 58 -21.25 21.50 -15.51
N ASN A 59 -21.08 22.46 -14.59
CA ASN A 59 -20.03 22.41 -13.57
C ASN A 59 -20.32 21.39 -12.47
N ARG A 60 -21.60 21.09 -12.19
CA ARG A 60 -22.02 20.01 -11.30
C ARG A 60 -21.77 18.67 -11.98
N GLU A 61 -22.25 18.45 -13.19
CA GLU A 61 -22.03 17.23 -13.99
C GLU A 61 -20.54 16.96 -14.22
N ARG A 62 -19.73 18.00 -14.46
CA ARG A 62 -18.27 17.84 -14.57
C ARG A 62 -17.64 17.41 -13.24
N ARG A 63 -18.07 17.96 -12.10
CA ARG A 63 -17.61 17.49 -10.77
C ARG A 63 -18.07 16.06 -10.50
N GLU A 64 -19.29 15.73 -10.89
CA GLU A 64 -19.80 14.37 -10.80
C GLU A 64 -18.96 13.43 -11.65
N ARG A 65 -18.73 13.74 -12.94
CA ARG A 65 -17.83 13.02 -13.87
C ARG A 65 -16.40 12.88 -13.36
N ASP A 66 -15.80 13.93 -12.80
CA ASP A 66 -14.49 13.82 -12.15
C ASP A 66 -14.51 12.83 -10.99
N HIS A 67 -15.65 12.68 -10.30
CA HIS A 67 -15.86 11.65 -9.28
C HIS A 67 -16.31 10.29 -9.88
N GLU A 68 -16.64 10.22 -11.18
CA GLU A 68 -16.87 8.97 -11.91
C GLU A 68 -15.57 8.40 -12.49
N ILE A 69 -14.61 9.26 -12.85
CA ILE A 69 -13.25 8.87 -13.26
C ILE A 69 -12.57 8.24 -12.05
N GLY A 70 -12.65 6.90 -11.97
CA GLY A 70 -12.28 6.10 -10.79
C GLY A 70 -13.30 5.03 -10.40
N ARG A 71 -14.46 4.98 -11.07
CA ARG A 71 -15.41 3.86 -10.96
C ARG A 71 -14.87 2.64 -11.72
N SER A 72 -14.52 1.59 -10.98
CA SER A 72 -14.35 0.25 -11.54
C SER A 72 -15.67 -0.23 -12.19
N THR A 73 -15.58 -1.01 -13.26
CA THR A 73 -16.72 -1.75 -13.84
C THR A 73 -17.34 -2.75 -12.85
N VAL A 74 -16.64 -3.04 -11.75
CA VAL A 74 -17.12 -3.90 -10.66
C VAL A 74 -17.69 -3.03 -9.53
N PRO A 75 -18.99 -3.13 -9.20
CA PRO A 75 -19.71 -2.21 -8.31
C PRO A 75 -19.22 -2.05 -6.85
N LEU A 76 -18.21 -2.81 -6.40
CA LEU A 76 -17.76 -2.83 -4.99
C LEU A 76 -16.32 -2.36 -4.77
N GLU A 77 -15.60 -1.97 -5.83
CA GLU A 77 -14.17 -1.69 -5.76
C GLU A 77 -13.88 -0.22 -6.05
N TRP A 78 -14.13 0.62 -5.04
CA TRP A 78 -13.70 2.02 -5.04
C TRP A 78 -12.17 2.08 -4.80
N GLY A 79 -11.39 2.41 -5.83
CA GLY A 79 -9.94 2.60 -5.73
C GLY A 79 -9.07 1.35 -5.85
N ALA A 80 -9.57 0.25 -6.41
CA ALA A 80 -8.83 -1.02 -6.46
C ALA A 80 -7.80 -1.15 -7.59
N ASP A 81 -7.71 -0.22 -8.54
CA ASP A 81 -6.72 -0.34 -9.60
C ASP A 81 -6.04 0.98 -9.96
N GLU A 82 -5.31 1.50 -8.99
CA GLU A 82 -3.92 1.80 -9.31
C GLU A 82 -3.10 0.72 -8.63
N LEU A 83 -2.61 -0.24 -9.42
CA LEU A 83 -1.49 -1.12 -9.08
C LEU A 83 -0.28 -0.23 -8.72
N HIS A 84 -0.33 0.41 -7.56
CA HIS A 84 0.77 1.12 -6.94
C HIS A 84 1.82 0.04 -6.72
N LEU A 85 2.76 -0.01 -7.64
CA LEU A 85 4.04 -0.69 -7.47
C LEU A 85 4.76 0.05 -6.34
N PHE A 86 4.35 -0.22 -5.10
CA PHE A 86 5.14 0.16 -3.95
C PHE A 86 6.53 -0.45 -4.15
N ASP A 87 7.58 0.34 -3.92
CA ASP A 87 8.98 -0.13 -3.99
C ASP A 87 9.22 -1.36 -3.09
N ARG A 88 8.31 -1.63 -2.13
CA ARG A 88 8.19 -2.89 -1.38
C ARG A 88 6.72 -3.31 -1.28
N PRO A 89 6.27 -4.33 -2.04
CA PRO A 89 4.93 -4.89 -1.83
C PRO A 89 4.85 -5.57 -0.45
N SER A 90 3.73 -5.41 0.24
CA SER A 90 3.49 -6.16 1.48
C SER A 90 3.27 -7.65 1.17
N TYR A 91 3.53 -8.52 2.14
CA TYR A 91 3.33 -9.96 1.97
C TYR A 91 1.88 -10.31 1.59
N ASP A 92 0.89 -9.63 2.17
CA ASP A 92 -0.53 -9.81 1.81
C ASP A 92 -0.82 -9.44 0.36
N MET A 93 -0.13 -8.44 -0.20
CA MET A 93 -0.26 -8.11 -1.62
C MET A 93 0.30 -9.22 -2.51
N VAL A 94 1.44 -9.81 -2.12
CA VAL A 94 2.05 -10.93 -2.85
C VAL A 94 1.10 -12.13 -2.85
N LEU A 95 0.56 -12.52 -1.70
CA LEU A 95 -0.39 -13.62 -1.59
C LEU A 95 -1.67 -13.38 -2.42
N ARG A 96 -2.25 -12.18 -2.34
CA ARG A 96 -3.42 -11.82 -3.16
C ARG A 96 -3.12 -11.92 -4.64
N ARG A 97 -1.93 -11.49 -5.08
CA ARG A 97 -1.52 -11.58 -6.47
C ARG A 97 -1.36 -13.02 -6.93
N LEU A 98 -0.75 -13.89 -6.12
CA LEU A 98 -0.63 -15.32 -6.41
C LEU A 98 -2.02 -15.97 -6.53
N LEU A 99 -2.92 -15.68 -5.58
CA LEU A 99 -4.30 -16.15 -5.60
C LEU A 99 -5.04 -15.75 -6.89
N LEU A 100 -4.92 -14.48 -7.32
CA LEU A 100 -5.53 -14.00 -8.56
C LEU A 100 -4.90 -14.61 -9.82
N ALA A 101 -3.62 -14.97 -9.77
CA ALA A 101 -2.94 -15.68 -10.85
C ALA A 101 -3.31 -17.18 -10.91
N GLY A 102 -4.09 -17.68 -9.95
CA GLY A 102 -4.44 -19.09 -9.83
C GLY A 102 -3.36 -19.94 -9.17
N ASP A 103 -2.33 -19.32 -8.59
CA ASP A 103 -1.31 -19.99 -7.78
C ASP A 103 -1.66 -19.82 -6.29
N PHE A 104 -2.32 -20.83 -5.74
CA PHE A 104 -2.91 -20.75 -4.41
C PHE A 104 -2.18 -21.61 -3.36
N LEU A 105 -1.08 -22.27 -3.72
CA LEU A 105 -0.35 -23.14 -2.80
C LEU A 105 0.17 -22.36 -1.59
N ASP A 106 0.83 -21.23 -1.82
CA ASP A 106 1.34 -20.38 -0.75
C ASP A 106 0.22 -19.86 0.16
N PHE A 107 -0.96 -19.60 -0.41
CA PHE A 107 -2.13 -19.21 0.36
C PHE A 107 -2.68 -20.34 1.23
N ILE A 108 -2.69 -21.59 0.74
CA ILE A 108 -3.11 -22.77 1.53
C ILE A 108 -2.17 -23.00 2.71
N PHE A 109 -0.87 -22.82 2.49
CA PHE A 109 0.16 -23.07 3.49
C PHE A 109 0.57 -21.83 4.28
N ASP A 110 -0.21 -20.75 4.20
CA ASP A 110 0.03 -19.48 4.87
C ASP A 110 -0.26 -19.55 6.39
N SER A 111 0.52 -20.38 7.09
CA SER A 111 0.42 -20.57 8.53
C SER A 111 1.79 -20.87 9.16
N PRO A 112 1.98 -20.55 10.44
CA PRO A 112 3.20 -20.89 11.15
C PRO A 112 3.58 -22.37 11.08
N GLU A 113 2.60 -23.28 11.22
CA GLU A 113 2.81 -24.71 11.28
C GLU A 113 3.41 -25.26 9.97
N THR A 114 2.98 -24.66 8.85
CA THR A 114 3.34 -25.05 7.48
C THR A 114 4.39 -24.15 6.84
N ILE A 115 5.12 -23.34 7.62
CA ILE A 115 6.17 -22.44 7.08
C ILE A 115 7.23 -23.14 6.21
N HIS A 116 7.45 -24.43 6.41
CA HIS A 116 8.38 -25.24 5.62
C HIS A 116 7.92 -25.48 4.17
N GLU A 117 6.62 -25.38 3.91
CA GLU A 117 6.03 -25.47 2.57
C GLU A 117 6.22 -24.16 1.78
N LEU A 118 6.52 -23.06 2.47
CA LEU A 118 6.73 -21.73 1.88
C LEU A 118 8.21 -21.46 1.49
N VAL A 119 9.01 -22.52 1.39
CA VAL A 119 10.43 -22.45 1.03
C VAL A 119 10.72 -23.39 -0.12
N THR A 120 11.43 -22.90 -1.13
CA THR A 120 11.75 -23.66 -2.34
C THR A 120 12.91 -24.64 -2.16
N ASP A 121 13.82 -24.38 -1.22
CA ASP A 121 14.94 -25.25 -0.93
C ASP A 121 14.51 -26.44 -0.05
N ALA A 122 14.71 -27.65 -0.57
CA ALA A 122 14.26 -28.88 0.08
C ALA A 122 14.99 -29.15 1.43
N ASP A 123 16.27 -28.81 1.54
CA ASP A 123 17.02 -29.03 2.79
C ASP A 123 16.54 -28.04 3.87
N LEU A 124 16.31 -26.79 3.49
CA LEU A 124 15.73 -25.78 4.38
C LEU A 124 14.30 -26.14 4.77
N SER A 125 13.50 -26.64 3.84
CA SER A 125 12.14 -27.12 4.13
C SER A 125 12.17 -28.19 5.23
N GLU A 126 13.01 -29.21 5.10
CA GLU A 126 13.14 -30.27 6.11
C GLU A 126 13.65 -29.72 7.46
N ILE A 127 14.63 -28.81 7.45
CA ILE A 127 15.13 -28.15 8.66
C ILE A 127 14.03 -27.36 9.37
N LEU A 128 13.22 -26.59 8.61
CA LEU A 128 12.13 -25.79 9.14
C LEU A 128 11.00 -26.67 9.67
N LYS A 129 10.70 -27.78 9.00
CA LYS A 129 9.68 -28.75 9.40
C LYS A 129 9.95 -29.32 10.80
N GLU A 130 11.21 -29.59 11.12
CA GLU A 130 11.66 -30.13 12.41
C GLU A 130 11.83 -29.06 13.53
N LEU A 131 11.56 -27.78 13.24
CA LEU A 131 11.61 -26.76 14.29
C LEU A 131 10.47 -26.91 15.29
N LYS A 132 10.76 -26.51 16.54
CA LYS A 132 9.74 -26.43 17.59
C LYS A 132 8.65 -25.42 17.18
N PRO A 133 7.37 -25.64 17.54
CA PRO A 133 6.26 -24.78 17.13
C PRO A 133 6.49 -23.29 17.41
N HIS A 134 6.94 -22.93 18.61
CA HIS A 134 7.21 -21.51 18.95
C HIS A 134 8.29 -20.85 18.08
N LEU A 135 9.24 -21.62 17.54
CA LEU A 135 10.25 -21.09 16.62
C LEU A 135 9.65 -20.88 15.23
N LYS A 136 8.78 -21.79 14.77
CA LYS A 136 8.04 -21.62 13.52
C LYS A 136 7.16 -20.37 13.57
N ASN A 137 6.40 -20.18 14.66
CA ASN A 137 5.59 -18.99 14.90
C ASN A 137 6.43 -17.72 14.82
N MET A 138 7.54 -17.67 15.55
CA MET A 138 8.44 -16.51 15.53
C MET A 138 9.00 -16.25 14.12
N LEU A 139 9.39 -17.28 13.38
CA LEU A 139 9.91 -17.11 12.03
C LEU A 139 8.84 -16.58 11.07
N TYR A 140 7.63 -17.13 11.16
CA TYR A 140 6.50 -16.73 10.35
C TYR A 140 6.18 -15.25 10.52
N TYR A 141 5.97 -14.79 11.75
CA TYR A 141 5.63 -13.38 11.99
C TYR A 141 6.79 -12.44 11.67
N LEU A 142 8.01 -12.75 12.13
CA LEU A 142 9.13 -11.81 11.97
C LEU A 142 9.73 -11.76 10.56
N PHE A 143 9.67 -12.83 9.77
CA PHE A 143 10.31 -12.89 8.46
C PHE A 143 9.32 -12.91 7.29
N LEU A 144 8.14 -13.49 7.48
CA LEU A 144 7.14 -13.62 6.43
C LEU A 144 6.14 -12.46 6.49
N ARG A 145 5.59 -12.19 7.69
CA ARG A 145 4.64 -11.09 7.92
C ARG A 145 5.30 -9.72 8.12
N ASP A 146 6.62 -9.68 8.26
CA ASP A 146 7.42 -8.47 8.51
C ASP A 146 7.04 -7.74 9.82
N ASP A 147 6.52 -8.48 10.80
CA ASP A 147 6.24 -7.95 12.13
C ASP A 147 7.54 -7.52 12.83
N SER A 148 7.47 -6.42 13.56
CA SER A 148 8.57 -6.03 14.43
C SER A 148 8.72 -7.01 15.60
N ALA A 149 9.94 -7.12 16.12
CA ALA A 149 10.21 -7.94 17.29
C ALA A 149 9.39 -7.49 18.53
N THR A 150 9.02 -6.22 18.60
CA THR A 150 8.16 -5.68 19.67
C THR A 150 6.72 -6.14 19.51
N GLU A 151 6.13 -6.00 18.32
CA GLU A 151 4.75 -6.43 18.04
C GLU A 151 4.57 -7.93 18.29
N TYR A 152 5.50 -8.75 17.79
CA TYR A 152 5.46 -10.19 18.06
C TYR A 152 5.63 -10.50 19.56
N ALA A 153 6.55 -9.82 20.26
CA ALA A 153 6.75 -10.02 21.69
C ALA A 153 5.48 -9.73 22.50
N GLU A 154 4.80 -8.64 22.20
CA GLU A 154 3.54 -8.25 22.83
C GLU A 154 2.45 -9.30 22.58
N SER A 155 2.34 -9.82 21.35
CA SER A 155 1.33 -10.84 20.98
C SER A 155 1.42 -12.14 21.81
N ILE A 156 2.62 -12.49 22.29
CA ILE A 156 2.86 -13.71 23.08
C ILE A 156 3.23 -13.42 24.55
N GLY A 157 3.10 -12.17 25.01
CA GLY A 157 3.37 -11.77 26.39
C GLY A 157 4.84 -11.90 26.81
N GLN A 158 5.79 -11.67 25.89
CA GLN A 158 7.23 -11.72 26.15
C GLN A 158 7.90 -10.35 25.94
N THR A 159 9.19 -10.26 26.24
CA THR A 159 9.97 -9.03 26.00
C THR A 159 10.65 -9.06 24.64
N ASP A 160 10.75 -7.90 23.97
CA ASP A 160 11.49 -7.75 22.70
C ASP A 160 12.93 -8.27 22.81
N ARG A 161 13.62 -8.02 23.94
CA ARG A 161 14.96 -8.57 24.21
C ARG A 161 14.98 -10.10 24.15
N ASN A 162 13.98 -10.76 24.72
CA ASN A 162 13.88 -12.21 24.70
C ASN A 162 13.67 -12.72 23.27
N ILE A 163 12.74 -12.12 22.52
CA ILE A 163 12.48 -12.48 21.12
C ILE A 163 13.74 -12.39 20.27
N ARG A 164 14.53 -11.30 20.41
CA ARG A 164 15.80 -11.15 19.70
C ARG A 164 16.80 -12.25 20.05
N GLY A 165 16.88 -12.63 21.33
CA GLY A 165 17.74 -13.73 21.78
C GLY A 165 17.32 -15.10 21.24
N ILE A 166 16.02 -15.40 21.26
CA ILE A 166 15.45 -16.63 20.69
C ILE A 166 15.71 -16.66 19.18
N ARG A 167 15.47 -15.54 18.48
CA ARG A 167 15.71 -15.39 17.05
C ARG A 167 17.15 -15.70 16.67
N GLU A 168 18.11 -15.08 17.36
CA GLU A 168 19.54 -15.31 17.09
C GLU A 168 19.93 -16.78 17.31
N THR A 169 19.39 -17.39 18.36
CA THR A 169 19.64 -18.81 18.67
C THR A 169 19.04 -19.74 17.62
N ALA A 170 17.82 -19.47 17.18
CA ALA A 170 17.15 -20.23 16.12
C ALA A 170 17.90 -20.14 14.80
N LEU A 171 18.29 -18.93 14.37
CA LEU A 171 19.05 -18.73 13.15
C LEU A 171 20.42 -19.42 13.20
N LYS A 172 21.12 -19.38 14.34
CA LYS A 172 22.36 -20.14 14.52
C LYS A 172 22.15 -21.64 14.36
N LYS A 173 21.05 -22.18 14.92
CA LYS A 173 20.71 -23.60 14.77
C LYS A 173 20.43 -23.96 13.32
N ILE A 174 19.60 -23.19 12.62
CA ILE A 174 19.27 -23.40 11.20
C ILE A 174 20.54 -23.37 10.35
N ARG A 175 21.38 -22.33 10.52
CA ARG A 175 22.66 -22.20 9.80
C ARG A 175 23.60 -23.38 10.05
N LYS A 176 23.66 -23.90 11.28
CA LYS A 176 24.48 -25.07 11.61
C LYS A 176 23.99 -26.32 10.89
N LEU A 177 22.68 -26.56 10.92
CA LEU A 177 22.08 -27.72 10.25
C LEU A 177 22.26 -27.63 8.73
N TYR A 178 21.94 -26.49 8.14
CA TYR A 178 22.10 -26.26 6.71
C TYR A 178 23.57 -26.36 6.28
N GLY A 179 24.49 -25.77 7.06
CA GLY A 179 25.92 -25.90 6.80
C GLY A 179 26.42 -27.34 6.82
N ALA A 180 25.86 -28.21 7.66
CA ALA A 180 26.21 -29.64 7.66
C ALA A 180 25.73 -30.33 6.38
N VAL A 181 24.53 -30.02 5.89
CA VAL A 181 24.01 -30.56 4.63
C VAL A 181 24.86 -30.11 3.44
N LEU A 182 25.23 -28.83 3.40
CA LEU A 182 26.09 -28.29 2.34
C LEU A 182 27.52 -28.87 2.38
N ALA A 183 28.07 -29.11 3.58
CA ALA A 183 29.36 -29.76 3.73
C ALA A 183 29.32 -31.20 3.19
N TYR A 184 28.28 -31.96 3.53
CA TYR A 184 28.05 -33.29 2.97
C TYR A 184 27.95 -33.26 1.44
N ARG A 185 27.20 -32.31 0.87
CA ARG A 185 27.10 -32.13 -0.58
C ARG A 185 28.47 -31.87 -1.21
N LYS A 186 29.28 -30.99 -0.59
CA LYS A 186 30.64 -30.68 -1.05
C LYS A 186 31.55 -31.91 -1.04
N GLU A 187 31.54 -32.70 0.03
CA GLU A 187 32.35 -33.92 0.16
C GLU A 187 31.97 -34.99 -0.87
N ASN A 188 30.69 -35.07 -1.24
CA ASN A 188 30.17 -36.03 -2.22
C ASN A 188 30.10 -35.48 -3.65
N SER A 189 30.74 -34.34 -3.93
CA SER A 189 30.75 -33.71 -5.27
C SER A 189 29.34 -33.44 -5.83
N LEU A 190 28.36 -33.20 -4.96
CA LEU A 190 27.01 -32.79 -5.35
C LEU A 190 26.98 -31.29 -5.72
N PRO A 191 26.06 -30.88 -6.61
CA PRO A 191 25.97 -29.49 -7.04
C PRO A 191 25.63 -28.57 -5.86
N LEU A 192 26.23 -27.37 -5.89
CA LEU A 192 26.02 -26.30 -4.94
C LEU A 192 25.78 -25.00 -5.70
N THR A 193 24.81 -24.20 -5.26
CA THR A 193 24.59 -22.85 -5.81
C THR A 193 25.75 -21.92 -5.47
N LEU A 194 25.87 -20.79 -6.18
CA LEU A 194 26.91 -19.80 -5.90
C LEU A 194 26.79 -19.23 -4.47
N ASP A 195 25.56 -19.06 -3.99
CA ASP A 195 25.30 -18.55 -2.64
C ASP A 195 25.65 -19.59 -1.57
N GLU A 196 25.39 -20.88 -1.80
CA GLU A 196 25.80 -21.96 -0.91
C GLU A 196 27.32 -22.09 -0.81
N LYS A 197 28.03 -22.02 -1.95
CA LYS A 197 29.50 -22.02 -1.97
C LYS A 197 30.04 -20.85 -1.17
N HIS A 198 29.50 -19.65 -1.41
CA HIS A 198 29.88 -18.46 -0.65
C HIS A 198 29.60 -18.63 0.85
N PHE A 199 28.45 -19.19 1.24
CA PHE A 199 28.11 -19.43 2.64
C PHE A 199 29.09 -20.40 3.31
N LEU A 200 29.51 -21.48 2.65
CA LEU A 200 30.51 -22.40 3.19
C LEU A 200 31.89 -21.75 3.35
N GLU A 201 32.29 -20.89 2.42
CA GLU A 201 33.62 -20.26 2.43
C GLU A 201 33.71 -19.05 3.38
N ASN A 202 32.66 -18.22 3.40
CA ASN A 202 32.68 -16.90 4.03
C ASN A 202 31.64 -16.73 5.15
N GLY A 203 30.76 -17.70 5.34
CA GLY A 203 29.63 -17.61 6.27
C GLY A 203 28.52 -16.67 5.79
N VAL A 204 27.78 -16.12 6.76
CA VAL A 204 26.65 -15.22 6.49
C VAL A 204 27.14 -13.89 5.93
N ARG A 205 26.52 -13.43 4.83
CA ARG A 205 26.81 -12.10 4.27
C ARG A 205 26.56 -11.02 5.31
N LYS A 206 27.59 -10.21 5.58
CA LYS A 206 27.45 -9.01 6.40
C LYS A 206 26.89 -7.89 5.54
N LYS A 207 25.92 -7.14 6.06
CA LYS A 207 25.37 -5.96 5.38
C LYS A 207 26.54 -5.02 5.09
N LYS A 208 26.79 -4.70 3.81
CA LYS A 208 27.76 -3.65 3.47
C LYS A 208 27.26 -2.37 4.16
N GLU A 209 28.12 -1.70 4.93
CA GLU A 209 27.82 -0.36 5.41
C GLU A 209 27.55 0.51 4.17
N SER A 210 26.29 0.83 3.92
CA SER A 210 25.93 1.83 2.94
C SER A 210 26.54 3.13 3.44
N LYS A 211 27.66 3.56 2.84
CA LYS A 211 28.10 4.94 2.95
C LYS A 211 26.87 5.79 2.66
N ARG A 212 26.40 6.53 3.66
CA ARG A 212 25.43 7.60 3.47
C ARG A 212 26.05 8.52 2.41
N LEU A 213 25.51 8.48 1.19
CA LEU A 213 25.69 9.60 0.29
C LEU A 213 24.81 10.69 0.86
N ASP A 214 25.42 11.58 1.63
CA ASP A 214 24.81 12.85 2.00
C ASP A 214 24.45 13.57 0.70
N ARG A 215 23.16 13.83 0.50
CA ARG A 215 22.60 14.80 -0.44
C ARG A 215 21.71 15.74 0.34
#